data_AF-A0A958RJI0-F1
#
_entry.id   AF-A0A958RJI0-F1
#
_cell.length_a   1.000
_cell.length_b   1.000
_cell.length_c   1.000
_cell.angle_alpha   90.00
_cell.angle_beta   90.00
_cell.angle_gamma   90.00
#
_symmetry.space_group_name_H-M   'P 1'
#
loop_
_entity.id
_entity.type
_entity.pdbx_description
1 polymer ?
#
loop_
_entity_poly.entity_id
_entity_poly.type
_entity_poly.pdbx_seq_one_letter_code
_entity_poly.pdbx_strand_id
1 'polypeptide(L)' 'YKIYWRATTSPTWDHSRYVGDTNEFILEGIVVDNFYFGIASVDDEGFESVVVFPNEIIKD' A
#
# COMPACT_ATOMS: atom_id res chain seq x y z
N TYR A 1 -5.89 8.07 2.58
CA TYR A 1 -5.12 7.04 1.85
C TYR A 1 -5.31 5.67 2.44
N LYS A 2 -5.15 4.63 1.62
CA LYS A 2 -5.16 3.23 2.00
C LYS A 2 -3.95 2.53 1.39
N ILE A 3 -3.24 1.78 2.22
CA ILE A 3 -2.07 1.01 1.82
C ILE A 3 -2.52 -0.42 1.54
N TYR A 4 -2.08 -0.97 0.44
CA TYR A 4 -2.26 -2.36 0.05
C TYR A 4 -0.90 -3.05 0.01
N TRP A 5 -0.84 -4.30 0.46
CA TRP A 5 0.35 -5.12 0.27
C TRP A 5 -0.03 -6.58 0.01
N ARG A 6 0.83 -7.26 -0.74
CA ARG A 6 0.67 -8.67 -1.11
C ARG A 6 2.00 -9.38 -1.14
N ALA A 7 2.00 -10.69 -0.89
CA ALA A 7 3.21 -11.46 -1.07
C ALA A 7 3.67 -11.41 -2.53
N THR A 8 4.97 -11.56 -2.78
CA THR A 8 5.53 -11.60 -4.15
C THR A 8 4.97 -12.75 -5.00
N THR A 9 4.40 -13.78 -4.35
CA THR A 9 3.77 -14.94 -4.99
C THR A 9 2.27 -14.79 -5.20
N SER A 10 1.63 -13.75 -4.66
CA SER A 10 0.18 -13.61 -4.68
C SER A 10 -0.31 -12.83 -5.90
N PRO A 11 -1.32 -13.32 -6.64
CA PRO A 11 -1.88 -12.60 -7.78
C PRO A 11 -2.82 -11.45 -7.37
N THR A 12 -3.30 -11.43 -6.13
CA THR A 12 -4.24 -10.45 -5.57
C THR A 12 -3.63 -9.64 -4.44
N TRP A 13 -4.27 -8.53 -4.05
CA TRP A 13 -3.93 -7.81 -2.83
C TRP A 13 -4.41 -8.61 -1.61
N ASP A 14 -3.47 -9.09 -0.80
CA ASP A 14 -3.77 -9.95 0.35
C ASP A 14 -4.18 -9.14 1.57
N HIS A 15 -3.61 -7.95 1.71
CA HIS A 15 -3.77 -7.11 2.88
C HIS A 15 -4.00 -5.65 2.50
N SER A 16 -4.72 -4.94 3.37
CA SER A 16 -4.91 -3.51 3.25
C SER A 16 -5.07 -2.84 4.60
N ARG A 17 -4.69 -1.56 4.68
CA ARG A 17 -4.84 -0.73 5.87
C ARG A 17 -5.20 0.70 5.48
N TYR A 18 -6.31 1.20 6.00
CA TYR A 18 -6.67 2.60 5.89
C TYR A 18 -5.81 3.41 6.86
N VAL A 19 -5.19 4.48 6.36
CA VAL A 19 -4.24 5.32 7.13
C VAL A 19 -4.68 6.77 7.23
N GLY A 20 -5.83 7.13 6.66
CA GLY A 20 -6.34 8.50 6.65
C GLY A 20 -5.52 9.43 5.77
N ASP A 21 -5.67 10.73 5.99
CA ASP A 21 -4.93 11.78 5.28
C ASP A 21 -3.57 11.98 5.93
N THR A 22 -2.60 11.15 5.52
CA THR A 22 -1.21 11.24 5.97
C THR A 22 -0.26 11.07 4.79
N ASN A 23 0.87 11.76 4.85
CA ASN A 23 1.95 11.65 3.87
C ASN A 23 2.98 10.57 4.22
N GLU A 24 3.00 10.13 5.48
CA GLU A 24 3.94 9.12 5.98
C GLU A 24 3.22 8.13 6.91
N PHE A 25 3.57 6.85 6.77
CA PHE A 25 3.03 5.79 7.62
C PHE A 25 4.02 4.62 7.71
N ILE A 26 4.28 4.14 8.93
CA ILE A 26 5.19 3.01 9.19
C ILE A 26 4.39 1.73 9.45
N LEU A 27 4.68 0.69 8.67
CA LEU A 27 4.13 -0.66 8.90
C LEU A 27 5.12 -1.49 9.72
N GLU A 28 4.85 -1.62 11.02
CA GLU A 28 5.69 -2.42 11.92
C GLU A 28 5.51 -3.93 11.68
N GLY A 29 6.62 -4.67 11.74
CA GLY A 29 6.62 -6.13 11.63
C GLY A 29 6.50 -6.68 10.21
N ILE A 30 6.66 -5.85 9.18
CA ILE A 30 6.67 -6.27 7.77
C ILE A 30 8.11 -6.30 7.23
N VAL A 31 8.47 -7.40 6.58
CA VAL A 31 9.75 -7.55 5.86
C VAL A 31 9.56 -7.14 4.41
N VAL A 32 10.16 -6.02 3.99
CA VAL A 32 9.92 -5.37 2.68
C VAL A 32 10.18 -6.30 1.49
N ASP A 33 11.20 -7.16 1.56
CA ASP A 33 11.59 -8.04 0.45
C ASP A 33 10.52 -9.07 0.05
N ASN A 34 9.62 -9.41 0.97
CA ASN A 34 8.60 -10.42 0.74
C ASN A 34 7.29 -9.86 0.17
N PHE A 35 7.16 -8.54 0.12
CA PHE A 35 5.88 -7.89 -0.19
C PHE A 35 6.01 -6.83 -1.28
N TYR A 36 5.00 -6.80 -2.15
CA TYR A 36 4.74 -5.64 -2.99
C TYR A 36 3.77 -4.71 -2.27
N PHE A 37 3.97 -3.40 -2.46
CA PHE A 37 3.13 -2.35 -1.88
C PHE A 37 2.44 -1.55 -2.97
N GLY A 38 1.23 -1.09 -2.67
CA GLY A 38 0.46 -0.19 -3.51
C GLY A 38 -0.35 0.77 -2.67
N ILE A 39 -0.63 1.96 -3.20
CA ILE A 39 -1.36 3.02 -2.50
C ILE A 39 -2.63 3.35 -3.28
N ALA A 40 -3.73 3.54 -2.56
CA ALA A 40 -4.98 4.10 -3.08
C ALA A 40 -5.35 5.37 -2.31
N SER A 41 -5.84 6.38 -3.02
CA SER A 41 -6.52 7.52 -2.41
C SER A 41 -7.95 7.12 -2.07
N VAL A 42 -8.45 7.63 -0.95
CA VAL A 42 -9.82 7.37 -0.48
C VAL A 42 -10.44 8.72 -0.15
N ASP A 43 -11.63 8.99 -0.67
CA ASP A 43 -12.35 10.22 -0.36
C ASP A 43 -13.12 10.14 0.97
N ASP A 44 -13.78 11.24 1.33
CA ASP A 44 -14.54 11.36 2.58
C ASP A 44 -15.79 10.46 2.62
N GLU A 45 -16.27 10.01 1.45
CA GLU A 45 -17.40 9.09 1.29
C GLU A 45 -16.95 7.62 1.28
N GLY A 46 -15.65 7.36 1.26
CA GLY A 46 -15.05 6.03 1.30
C GLY A 46 -14.77 5.39 -0.07
N PHE A 47 -14.90 6.15 -1.17
CA PHE A 47 -14.56 5.66 -2.50
C PHE A 47 -13.05 5.62 -2.71
N GLU A 48 -12.57 4.49 -3.23
CA GLU A 48 -11.15 4.24 -3.44
C GLU A 48 -10.77 4.41 -4.91
N SER A 49 -9.60 5.00 -5.16
CA SER A 49 -9.01 5.01 -6.49
C SER A 49 -8.33 3.68 -6.84
N VAL A 50 -7.88 3.56 -8.09
CA VAL A 50 -7.07 2.41 -8.52
C VAL A 50 -5.77 2.38 -7.72
N VAL A 51 -5.37 1.20 -7.27
CA VAL A 51 -4.10 1.01 -6.55
C VAL A 51 -2.93 1.28 -7.49
N VAL A 52 -2.03 2.18 -7.08
CA VAL A 52 -0.84 2.56 -7.84
C VAL A 52 0.41 2.01 -7.15
N PHE A 53 1.34 1.47 -7.94
CA PHE A 53 2.66 1.06 -7.47
C PHE A 53 3.60 2.28 -7.37
N PRO A 54 4.42 2.38 -6.32
CA PRO A 54 5.50 3.37 -6.31
C PRO A 54 6.47 3.04 -7.44
N ASN A 55 6.53 3.92 -8.46
CA ASN A 55 7.39 3.74 -9.63
C ASN A 55 8.86 4.12 -9.36
N GLU A 56 9.15 4.75 -8.23
CA GLU A 56 10.52 4.98 -7.81
C GLU A 56 11.04 3.73 -7.10
N ILE A 57 12.05 3.12 -7.72
CA ILE A 57 12.87 2.08 -7.13
C ILE A 57 13.32 2.62 -5.76
N ILE A 58 12.97 1.92 -4.68
CA ILE A 58 13.53 2.17 -3.35
C ILE A 58 15.04 2.05 -3.52
N LYS A 59 15.73 3.18 -3.61
CA LYS A 59 17.19 3.24 -3.70
C LYS A 59 17.71 3.33 -2.28
N ASP A 60 18.69 2.47 -1.99
CA ASP A 60 19.43 2.37 -0.72
C ASP A 60 19.93 3.71 -0.18
#